data_AF-A0A938TII3-F1
#
_entry.id   AF-A0A938TII3-F1
#
_cell.length_a   1.000
_cell.length_b   1.000
_cell.length_c   1.000
_cell.angle_alpha   90.00
_cell.angle_beta   90.00
_cell.angle_gamma   90.00
#
_symmetry.space_group_name_H-M   'P 1'
#
loop_
_entity.id
_entity.type
_entity.pdbx_description
1 polymer ?
#
loop_
_entity_poly.entity_id
_entity_poly.type
_entity_poly.pdbx_seq_one_letter_code
_entity_poly.pdbx_strand_id
1 'polypeptide(L)'
;MVYQKIKFVLFVIVTFGIISCGDVVDFSNPVSNQGPDGRKWISLPLLEVQTPDGIYFEKIFYTATRAINGKIGGELELKNSYTGGPLRNVKFESRLTFEPNSFDDIRLISMTIQPEYGSAVFEPHGGFNKPAIYNVKFEGLDLKGVDPRDVRFVYMAEDGTYEYISVDKIKIDVDKGLLQVINAYLPHFSRFGFVN
;
A
#
# COMPACT_ATOMS: atom_id res chain seq x y z
N MET A 1 12.92 40.04 -54.16
CA MET A 1 14.28 39.70 -54.64
C MET A 1 15.28 40.39 -53.73
N VAL A 2 16.43 39.75 -53.49
CA VAL A 2 17.59 40.12 -52.65
C VAL A 2 17.67 39.36 -51.31
N TYR A 3 18.41 38.26 -51.37
CA TYR A 3 18.95 37.46 -50.28
C TYR A 3 20.16 38.19 -49.64
N GLN A 4 20.20 38.29 -48.32
CA GLN A 4 21.39 38.76 -47.59
C GLN A 4 22.06 37.60 -46.85
N LYS A 5 23.40 37.60 -46.95
CA LYS A 5 24.32 36.48 -46.75
C LYS A 5 24.34 35.93 -45.32
N ILE A 6 24.19 34.62 -45.19
CA ILE A 6 24.39 33.85 -43.96
C ILE A 6 25.90 33.75 -43.68
N LYS A 7 26.35 34.23 -42.52
CA LYS A 7 27.67 33.90 -41.96
C LYS A 7 27.47 32.85 -40.86
N PHE A 8 28.02 31.67 -41.10
CA PHE A 8 28.07 30.54 -40.18
C PHE A 8 29.02 30.87 -39.02
N VAL A 9 28.53 30.89 -37.79
CA VAL A 9 29.38 30.83 -36.59
C VAL A 9 28.93 29.63 -35.78
N LEU A 10 29.80 28.63 -35.74
CA LEU A 10 29.64 27.38 -35.02
C LEU A 10 29.85 27.66 -33.53
N PHE A 11 28.80 27.59 -32.72
CA PHE A 11 28.92 27.61 -31.26
C PHE A 11 28.61 26.21 -30.73
N VAL A 12 29.67 25.47 -30.43
CA VAL A 12 29.59 24.17 -29.77
C VAL A 12 29.28 24.42 -28.30
N ILE A 13 28.04 24.17 -27.90
CA ILE A 13 27.66 24.08 -26.48
C ILE A 13 27.63 22.59 -26.13
N VAL A 14 28.74 22.13 -25.55
CA VAL A 14 28.79 20.89 -24.77
C VAL A 14 28.24 21.24 -23.40
N THR A 15 26.99 20.87 -23.12
CA THR A 15 26.49 20.81 -21.75
C THR A 15 26.29 19.37 -21.35
N PHE A 16 27.13 19.01 -20.38
CA PHE A 16 27.14 17.82 -19.54
C PHE A 16 25.76 17.21 -19.33
N GLY A 17 25.69 15.89 -19.54
CA GLY A 17 24.58 15.07 -19.11
C GLY A 17 24.43 15.14 -17.59
N ILE A 18 23.28 15.61 -17.14
CA ILE A 18 22.69 15.07 -15.92
C ILE A 18 21.91 13.82 -16.35
N ILE A 19 22.59 12.68 -16.22
CA ILE A 19 21.93 11.39 -16.12
C ILE A 19 21.05 11.50 -14.87
N SER A 20 19.77 11.82 -15.06
CA SER A 20 18.77 11.52 -14.05
C SER A 20 18.70 10.01 -13.98
N CYS A 21 19.34 9.44 -12.96
CA CYS A 21 19.05 8.09 -12.49
C CYS A 21 17.60 8.13 -12.00
N GLY A 22 16.65 7.96 -12.91
CA GLY A 22 15.35 7.47 -12.52
C GLY A 22 15.60 6.04 -12.12
N ASP A 23 15.59 5.77 -10.81
CA ASP A 23 15.61 4.40 -10.32
C ASP A 23 14.41 3.71 -10.95
N VAL A 24 14.71 2.88 -11.96
CA VAL A 24 13.75 1.92 -12.48
C VAL A 24 13.54 0.97 -11.31
N VAL A 25 12.39 1.10 -10.64
CA VAL A 25 12.02 0.18 -9.57
C VAL A 25 11.95 -1.20 -10.21
N ASP A 26 12.99 -1.99 -9.97
CA ASP A 26 13.12 -3.33 -10.50
C ASP A 26 12.16 -4.26 -9.75
N PHE A 27 11.00 -4.52 -10.35
CA PHE A 27 10.00 -5.46 -9.84
C PHE A 27 10.36 -6.93 -10.12
N SER A 28 11.57 -7.24 -10.63
CA SER A 28 11.94 -8.62 -11.01
C SER A 28 12.53 -9.47 -9.88
N ASN A 29 12.77 -8.90 -8.70
CA ASN A 29 13.14 -9.69 -7.52
C ASN A 29 11.89 -10.05 -6.71
N PRO A 30 11.65 -11.34 -6.37
CA PRO A 30 10.67 -11.66 -5.36
C PRO A 30 11.16 -11.00 -4.06
N VAL A 31 10.52 -9.90 -3.67
CA VAL A 31 10.64 -9.37 -2.31
C VAL A 31 10.38 -10.57 -1.41
N SER A 32 11.39 -10.94 -0.63
CA SER A 32 11.25 -12.03 0.33
C SER A 32 9.96 -11.79 1.11
N ASN A 33 8.97 -12.66 0.89
CA ASN A 33 7.73 -12.62 1.68
C ASN A 33 7.98 -13.03 3.13
N GLN A 34 9.23 -13.26 3.53
CA GLN A 34 9.63 -13.61 4.88
C GLN A 34 10.33 -12.41 5.52
N GLY A 35 9.78 -11.97 6.65
CA GLY A 35 10.46 -11.04 7.53
C GLY A 35 11.65 -11.70 8.22
N PRO A 36 12.49 -10.90 8.91
CA PRO A 36 13.66 -11.40 9.64
C PRO A 36 13.32 -12.40 10.75
N ASP A 37 12.06 -12.47 11.19
CA ASP A 37 11.54 -13.42 12.18
C ASP A 37 10.90 -14.68 11.55
N GLY A 38 10.96 -14.82 10.22
CA GLY A 38 10.41 -15.94 9.46
C GLY A 38 8.91 -15.85 9.15
N ARG A 39 8.21 -14.84 9.69
CA ARG A 39 6.78 -14.63 9.43
C ARG A 39 6.52 -14.17 8.01
N LYS A 40 5.36 -14.54 7.48
CA LYS A 40 4.97 -14.22 6.11
C LYS A 40 3.75 -13.32 6.07
N TRP A 41 3.68 -12.47 5.05
CA TRP A 41 2.48 -11.70 4.76
C TRP A 41 1.26 -12.61 4.56
N ILE A 42 0.13 -12.20 5.12
CA ILE A 42 -1.16 -12.80 4.82
C ILE A 42 -1.70 -12.10 3.56
N SER A 43 -1.53 -12.74 2.40
CA SER A 43 -2.01 -12.21 1.12
C SER A 43 -3.54 -12.27 1.00
N LEU A 44 -4.12 -11.38 0.18
CA LEU A 44 -5.49 -11.51 -0.29
C LEU A 44 -5.52 -12.40 -1.53
N PRO A 45 -6.61 -13.13 -1.78
CA PRO A 45 -6.72 -13.91 -3.00
C PRO A 45 -6.84 -12.96 -4.20
N LEU A 46 -6.31 -13.39 -5.34
CA LEU A 46 -6.38 -12.67 -6.61
C LEU A 46 -7.80 -12.69 -7.19
N LEU A 47 -8.11 -11.73 -8.07
CA LEU A 47 -9.37 -11.73 -8.81
C LEU A 47 -9.38 -12.93 -9.76
N GLU A 48 -10.44 -13.72 -9.73
CA GLU A 48 -10.69 -14.76 -10.74
C GLU A 48 -11.40 -14.16 -11.95
N VAL A 49 -10.77 -14.23 -13.12
CA VAL A 49 -11.32 -13.77 -14.40
C VAL A 49 -11.63 -14.98 -15.28
N GLN A 50 -12.89 -15.15 -15.62
CA GLN A 50 -13.33 -16.19 -16.55
C GLN A 50 -13.38 -15.64 -17.97
N THR A 51 -12.66 -16.27 -18.89
CA THR A 51 -12.67 -15.94 -20.32
C THR A 51 -13.05 -17.19 -21.13
N PRO A 52 -13.35 -17.07 -22.43
CA PRO A 52 -13.58 -18.23 -23.29
C PRO A 52 -12.39 -19.22 -23.34
N ASP A 53 -11.18 -18.74 -23.09
CA ASP A 53 -9.93 -19.51 -23.14
C ASP A 53 -9.55 -20.13 -21.77
N GLY A 54 -10.27 -19.83 -20.70
CA GLY A 54 -10.03 -20.41 -19.37
C GLY A 54 -10.20 -19.44 -18.20
N ILE A 55 -9.57 -19.79 -17.06
CA ILE A 55 -9.57 -18.99 -15.83
C ILE A 55 -8.20 -18.37 -15.62
N TYR A 56 -8.18 -17.05 -15.40
CA TYR A 56 -6.99 -16.26 -15.13
C TYR A 56 -7.09 -15.58 -13.76
N PHE A 57 -5.94 -15.25 -13.17
CA PHE A 57 -5.87 -14.57 -11.88
C PHE A 57 -5.17 -13.23 -12.01
N GLU A 58 -5.85 -12.16 -11.61
CA GLU A 58 -5.36 -10.79 -11.73
C GLU A 58 -5.14 -10.14 -10.36
N LYS A 59 -4.06 -9.38 -10.26
CA LYS A 59 -3.80 -8.48 -9.14
C LYS A 59 -4.58 -7.19 -9.37
N ILE A 60 -5.52 -6.89 -8.48
CA ILE A 60 -6.27 -5.64 -8.54
C ILE A 60 -5.90 -4.77 -7.35
N PHE A 61 -5.49 -3.55 -7.67
CA PHE A 61 -5.20 -2.50 -6.72
C PHE A 61 -6.43 -1.60 -6.59
N TYR A 62 -6.86 -1.37 -5.36
CA TYR A 62 -7.93 -0.43 -5.06
C TYR A 62 -7.34 0.77 -4.34
N THR A 63 -7.58 1.96 -4.89
CA THR A 63 -7.02 3.21 -4.36
C THR A 63 -8.12 4.20 -4.01
N ALA A 64 -8.00 4.82 -2.84
CA ALA A 64 -8.71 6.04 -2.49
C ALA A 64 -7.70 7.18 -2.29
N THR A 65 -8.09 8.40 -2.65
CA THR A 65 -7.24 9.59 -2.50
C THR A 65 -8.05 10.75 -1.93
N ARG A 66 -7.46 11.53 -1.03
CA ARG A 66 -8.09 12.75 -0.49
C ARG A 66 -7.05 13.78 -0.05
N ALA A 67 -7.32 15.06 -0.32
CA ALA A 67 -6.57 16.15 0.30
C ALA A 67 -7.03 16.34 1.75
N ILE A 68 -6.10 16.23 2.71
CA ILE A 68 -6.37 16.37 4.15
C ILE A 68 -5.49 17.49 4.70
N ASN A 69 -6.09 18.40 5.46
CA ASN A 69 -5.39 19.43 6.21
C ASN A 69 -5.02 18.89 7.59
N GLY A 70 -3.74 18.65 7.85
CA GLY A 70 -3.29 18.01 9.09
C GLY A 70 -3.56 18.83 10.35
N LYS A 71 -3.72 20.15 10.24
CA LYS A 71 -4.09 21.01 11.38
C LYS A 71 -5.54 20.80 11.81
N ILE A 72 -6.41 20.45 10.88
CA ILE A 72 -7.83 20.20 11.11
C ILE A 72 -8.08 18.70 11.39
N GLY A 73 -7.30 17.83 10.76
CA GLY A 73 -7.55 16.39 10.74
C GLY A 73 -8.45 16.00 9.55
N GLY A 74 -8.90 14.75 9.55
CA GLY A 74 -9.76 14.22 8.51
C GLY A 74 -9.63 12.71 8.36
N GLU A 75 -10.36 12.16 7.39
CA GLU A 75 -10.38 10.72 7.15
C GLU A 75 -10.28 10.37 5.67
N LEU A 76 -9.69 9.22 5.39
CA LEU A 76 -9.67 8.57 4.09
C LEU A 76 -10.27 7.17 4.23
N GLU A 77 -11.33 6.91 3.47
CA GLU A 77 -12.03 5.62 3.46
C GLU A 77 -11.90 4.93 2.10
N LEU A 78 -11.81 3.61 2.13
CA LEU A 78 -11.91 2.76 0.96
C LEU A 78 -12.68 1.50 1.33
N LYS A 79 -13.75 1.23 0.59
CA LYS A 79 -14.57 0.03 0.73
C LYS A 79 -14.76 -0.59 -0.64
N ASN A 80 -14.56 -1.89 -0.74
CA ASN A 80 -14.81 -2.62 -1.98
C ASN A 80 -15.10 -4.10 -1.73
N SER A 81 -15.51 -4.78 -2.79
CA SER A 81 -15.66 -6.24 -2.81
C SER A 81 -15.35 -6.78 -4.19
N TYR A 82 -14.77 -7.98 -4.26
CA TYR A 82 -14.42 -8.62 -5.51
C TYR A 82 -14.53 -10.13 -5.44
N THR A 83 -14.61 -10.75 -6.62
CA THR A 83 -14.69 -12.21 -6.74
C THR A 83 -13.29 -12.81 -6.77
N GLY A 84 -12.86 -13.35 -5.64
CA GLY A 84 -11.55 -14.00 -5.53
C GLY A 84 -11.54 -15.10 -4.48
N GLY A 85 -10.58 -16.00 -4.60
CA GLY A 85 -10.31 -17.06 -3.62
C GLY A 85 -11.42 -18.12 -3.53
N PRO A 86 -11.25 -19.12 -2.66
CA PRO A 86 -12.16 -20.27 -2.58
C PRO A 86 -13.56 -19.89 -2.06
N LEU A 87 -13.70 -18.80 -1.31
CA LEU A 87 -14.98 -18.30 -0.81
C LEU A 87 -15.69 -17.34 -1.77
N ARG A 88 -15.09 -17.06 -2.94
CA ARG A 88 -15.62 -16.28 -4.07
C ARG A 88 -16.03 -14.83 -3.81
N ASN A 89 -16.07 -14.34 -2.57
CA ASN A 89 -16.43 -12.96 -2.29
C ASN A 89 -15.52 -12.39 -1.21
N VAL A 90 -14.51 -11.63 -1.63
CA VAL A 90 -13.66 -10.89 -0.72
C VAL A 90 -14.25 -9.51 -0.54
N LYS A 91 -14.35 -9.07 0.71
CA LYS A 91 -14.76 -7.71 1.06
C LYS A 91 -13.70 -7.05 1.89
N PHE A 92 -13.55 -5.75 1.72
CA PHE A 92 -12.73 -4.98 2.63
C PHE A 92 -13.28 -3.61 2.92
N GLU A 93 -13.05 -3.17 4.15
CA GLU A 93 -13.36 -1.85 4.64
C GLU A 93 -12.12 -1.30 5.34
N SER A 94 -11.62 -0.18 4.83
CA SER A 94 -10.37 0.44 5.26
C SER A 94 -10.61 1.91 5.57
N ARG A 95 -10.17 2.38 6.73
CA ARG A 95 -10.32 3.77 7.19
C ARG A 95 -9.03 4.23 7.86
N LEU A 96 -8.48 5.33 7.37
CA LEU A 96 -7.38 6.07 7.99
C LEU A 96 -7.90 7.40 8.52
N THR A 97 -7.68 7.67 9.80
CA THR A 97 -8.15 8.87 10.49
C THR A 97 -6.98 9.65 11.05
N PHE A 98 -6.98 10.97 10.80
CA PHE A 98 -6.03 11.92 11.35
C PHE A 98 -6.74 12.84 12.34
N GLU A 99 -6.21 12.91 13.55
CA GLU A 99 -6.63 13.89 14.54
C GLU A 99 -6.08 15.29 14.20
N PRO A 100 -6.67 16.38 14.73
CA PRO A 100 -6.13 17.72 14.58
C PRO A 100 -4.66 17.81 15.02
N ASN A 101 -3.87 18.48 14.20
CA ASN A 101 -2.41 18.65 14.35
C ASN A 101 -1.61 17.35 14.20
N SER A 102 -2.07 16.41 13.37
CA SER A 102 -1.27 15.24 12.99
C SER A 102 -0.10 15.61 12.06
N PHE A 103 -0.23 16.71 11.31
CA PHE A 103 0.83 17.34 10.50
C PHE A 103 0.46 18.80 10.21
N ASP A 104 1.41 19.61 9.72
CA ASP A 104 1.26 21.07 9.69
C ASP A 104 0.81 21.67 8.34
N ASP A 105 0.60 20.84 7.32
CA ASP A 105 0.27 21.24 5.96
C ASP A 105 -0.98 20.50 5.43
N ILE A 106 -1.29 20.74 4.15
CA ILE A 106 -2.30 19.99 3.41
C ILE A 106 -1.57 18.98 2.53
N ARG A 107 -1.95 17.70 2.63
CA ARG A 107 -1.36 16.61 1.84
C ARG A 107 -2.43 15.92 1.01
N LEU A 108 -2.11 15.61 -0.24
CA LEU A 108 -2.89 14.67 -1.04
C LEU A 108 -2.49 13.27 -0.61
N ILE A 109 -3.34 12.61 0.17
CA ILE A 109 -3.05 11.30 0.75
C ILE A 109 -3.72 10.23 -0.10
N SER A 110 -2.98 9.16 -0.43
CA SER A 110 -3.52 7.96 -1.06
C SER A 110 -3.50 6.78 -0.09
N MET A 111 -4.41 5.84 -0.30
CA MET A 111 -4.44 4.53 0.34
C MET A 111 -4.72 3.49 -0.74
N THR A 112 -3.78 2.58 -0.97
CA THR A 112 -3.85 1.53 -1.98
C THR A 112 -3.77 0.15 -1.34
N ILE A 113 -4.77 -0.69 -1.55
CA ILE A 113 -4.72 -2.11 -1.13
C ILE A 113 -3.88 -2.91 -2.13
N GLN A 114 -2.88 -3.62 -1.63
CA GLN A 114 -2.02 -4.53 -2.39
C GLN A 114 -2.37 -5.98 -2.06
N PRO A 115 -2.98 -6.72 -3.02
CA PRO A 115 -3.46 -8.09 -2.74
C PRO A 115 -2.31 -9.05 -2.44
N GLU A 116 -1.15 -8.90 -3.08
CA GLU A 116 0.00 -9.79 -2.86
C GLU A 116 0.49 -9.88 -1.42
N TYR A 117 0.35 -8.78 -0.66
CA TYR A 117 0.83 -8.68 0.71
C TYR A 117 -0.31 -8.53 1.72
N GLY A 118 -1.57 -8.47 1.26
CA GLY A 118 -2.72 -8.12 2.09
C GLY A 118 -2.50 -6.87 2.94
N SER A 119 -1.90 -5.87 2.30
CA SER A 119 -1.44 -4.65 2.95
C SER A 119 -2.11 -3.43 2.32
N ALA A 120 -2.13 -2.34 3.07
CA ALA A 120 -2.42 -1.01 2.57
C ALA A 120 -1.13 -0.20 2.48
N VAL A 121 -0.88 0.40 1.33
CA VAL A 121 0.19 1.38 1.11
C VAL A 121 -0.40 2.76 1.21
N PHE A 122 0.24 3.63 1.99
CA PHE A 122 -0.13 5.03 2.12
C PHE A 122 0.97 5.93 1.59
N GLU A 123 0.58 6.95 0.82
CA GLU A 123 1.47 7.97 0.29
C GLU A 123 0.90 9.37 0.61
N PRO A 124 1.73 10.44 0.64
CA PRO A 124 3.17 10.49 0.34
C PRO A 124 4.02 9.84 1.43
N HIS A 125 5.35 9.78 1.28
CA HIS A 125 6.23 9.43 2.41
C HIS A 125 6.24 10.55 3.46
N GLY A 126 6.40 10.20 4.74
CA GLY A 126 6.60 11.17 5.81
C GLY A 126 5.93 10.78 7.14
N GLY A 127 6.48 11.31 8.23
CA GLY A 127 5.97 11.11 9.58
C GLY A 127 4.80 12.03 9.96
N PHE A 128 4.22 11.71 11.12
CA PHE A 128 3.18 12.49 11.76
C PHE A 128 3.63 13.00 13.13
N ASN A 129 3.14 14.19 13.50
CA ASN A 129 3.27 14.74 14.84
C ASN A 129 2.43 13.94 15.86
N LYS A 130 1.32 13.34 15.38
CA LYS A 130 0.46 12.41 16.14
C LYS A 130 0.15 11.20 15.25
N PRO A 131 0.17 9.97 15.78
CA PRO A 131 -0.14 8.79 14.97
C PRO A 131 -1.52 8.89 14.32
N ALA A 132 -1.61 8.47 13.06
CA ALA A 132 -2.89 8.26 12.40
C ALA A 132 -3.52 6.97 12.94
N ILE A 133 -4.85 6.95 13.04
CA ILE A 133 -5.59 5.77 13.48
C ILE A 133 -6.06 5.02 12.25
N TYR A 134 -5.59 3.78 12.10
CA TYR A 134 -5.94 2.92 10.98
C TYR A 134 -6.81 1.75 11.42
N ASN A 135 -7.89 1.53 10.68
CA ASN A 135 -8.78 0.41 10.84
C ASN A 135 -8.92 -0.29 9.49
N VAL A 136 -8.70 -1.60 9.45
CA VAL A 136 -8.99 -2.39 8.26
C VAL A 136 -9.60 -3.73 8.64
N LYS A 137 -10.59 -4.12 7.83
CA LYS A 137 -11.30 -5.39 7.92
C LYS A 137 -11.29 -6.03 6.54
N PHE A 138 -10.85 -7.28 6.48
CA PHE A 138 -10.98 -8.17 5.34
C PHE A 138 -11.90 -9.33 5.70
N GLU A 139 -12.78 -9.71 4.78
CA GLU A 139 -13.70 -10.85 4.90
C GLU A 139 -13.62 -11.71 3.65
N GLY A 140 -13.94 -13.01 3.79
CA GLY A 140 -13.93 -13.96 2.67
C GLY A 140 -12.53 -14.46 2.30
N LEU A 141 -11.58 -14.38 3.23
CA LEU A 141 -10.22 -14.88 3.04
C LEU A 141 -10.13 -16.40 3.28
N ASP A 142 -9.21 -17.06 2.57
CA ASP A 142 -8.76 -18.41 2.97
C ASP A 142 -7.64 -18.27 4.00
N LEU A 143 -7.97 -18.54 5.26
CA LEU A 143 -7.03 -18.45 6.38
C LEU A 143 -6.56 -19.84 6.85
N LYS A 144 -6.71 -20.89 6.04
CA LYS A 144 -6.19 -22.22 6.38
C LYS A 144 -4.68 -22.16 6.64
N GLY A 145 -4.29 -22.70 7.79
CA GLY A 145 -2.89 -22.73 8.22
C GLY A 145 -2.41 -21.46 8.92
N VAL A 146 -3.25 -20.42 9.03
CA VAL A 146 -2.95 -19.25 9.86
C VAL A 146 -3.19 -19.61 11.33
N ASP A 147 -2.19 -19.39 12.21
CA ASP A 147 -2.39 -19.43 13.66
C ASP A 147 -2.84 -18.05 14.17
N PRO A 148 -4.09 -17.88 14.64
CA PRO A 148 -4.59 -16.59 15.11
C PRO A 148 -3.76 -15.96 16.24
N ARG A 149 -3.01 -16.76 17.01
CA ARG A 149 -2.18 -16.28 18.12
C ARG A 149 -0.87 -15.67 17.65
N ASP A 150 -0.43 -16.00 16.45
CA ASP A 150 0.85 -15.55 15.88
C ASP A 150 0.69 -14.43 14.86
N VAL A 151 -0.55 -14.08 14.50
CA VAL A 151 -0.80 -12.94 13.63
C VAL A 151 -0.40 -11.63 14.30
N ARG A 152 0.31 -10.80 13.54
CA ARG A 152 0.76 -9.47 13.96
C ARG A 152 0.42 -8.46 12.87
N PHE A 153 0.19 -7.22 13.29
CA PHE A 153 0.03 -6.09 12.39
C PHE A 153 1.34 -5.31 12.37
N VAL A 154 1.93 -5.16 11.19
CA VAL A 154 3.28 -4.63 11.01
C VAL A 154 3.32 -3.63 9.88
N TYR A 155 4.39 -2.85 9.86
CA TYR A 155 4.87 -2.23 8.63
C TYR A 155 6.20 -2.84 8.22
N MET A 156 6.51 -2.75 6.94
CA MET A 156 7.80 -3.18 6.41
C MET A 156 8.67 -1.97 6.08
N ALA A 157 9.81 -1.89 6.74
CA ALA A 157 10.82 -0.88 6.49
C ALA A 157 11.52 -1.12 5.14
N GLU A 158 12.26 -0.12 4.66
CA GLU A 158 12.96 -0.19 3.37
C GLU A 158 14.02 -1.32 3.33
N ASP A 159 14.59 -1.67 4.48
CA ASP A 159 15.54 -2.77 4.63
C ASP A 159 14.86 -4.16 4.69
N GLY A 160 13.54 -4.20 4.54
CA GLY A 160 12.73 -5.42 4.58
C GLY A 160 12.42 -5.93 5.97
N THR A 161 12.84 -5.23 7.03
CA THR A 161 12.50 -5.60 8.40
C THR A 161 11.05 -5.26 8.72
N TYR A 162 10.46 -6.03 9.64
CA TYR A 162 9.12 -5.76 10.16
C TYR A 162 9.20 -5.00 11.47
N GLU A 163 8.41 -3.95 11.54
CA GLU A 163 8.20 -3.19 12.75
C GLU A 163 6.75 -3.33 13.20
N TYR A 164 6.59 -3.68 14.48
CA TYR A 164 5.29 -3.93 15.08
C TYR A 164 4.58 -2.63 15.37
N ILE A 165 3.35 -2.54 14.87
CA ILE A 165 2.50 -1.38 15.12
C ILE A 165 1.66 -1.64 16.35
N SER A 166 1.57 -0.62 17.21
CA SER A 166 0.65 -0.64 18.35
C SER A 166 -0.78 -0.69 17.81
N VAL A 167 -1.58 -1.59 18.37
CA VAL A 167 -2.98 -1.81 18.00
C VAL A 167 -3.81 -2.03 19.25
N ASP A 168 -5.06 -1.59 19.24
CA ASP A 168 -5.98 -1.94 20.33
C ASP A 168 -6.38 -3.41 20.26
N LYS A 169 -6.65 -3.90 19.04
CA LYS A 169 -7.10 -5.28 18.84
C LYS A 169 -6.86 -5.78 17.43
N ILE A 170 -6.45 -7.04 17.34
CA ILE A 170 -6.54 -7.83 16.11
C ILE A 170 -7.66 -8.86 16.32
N LYS A 171 -8.58 -8.95 15.36
CA LYS A 171 -9.65 -9.97 15.33
C LYS A 171 -9.44 -10.87 14.13
N ILE A 172 -9.51 -12.18 14.40
CA ILE A 172 -9.31 -13.22 13.41
C ILE A 172 -10.36 -14.27 13.64
N ASP A 173 -11.05 -14.65 12.57
CA ASP A 173 -11.95 -15.79 12.56
C ASP A 173 -11.59 -16.60 11.31
N VAL A 174 -10.84 -17.68 11.53
CA VAL A 174 -10.31 -18.52 10.45
C VAL A 174 -11.45 -19.15 9.65
N ASP A 175 -12.51 -19.59 10.33
CA ASP A 175 -13.66 -20.24 9.70
C ASP A 175 -14.48 -19.26 8.86
N LYS A 176 -14.60 -18.00 9.31
CA LYS A 176 -15.30 -16.94 8.56
C LYS A 176 -14.40 -16.20 7.56
N GLY A 177 -13.10 -16.50 7.52
CA GLY A 177 -12.15 -15.77 6.68
C GLY A 177 -12.05 -14.29 7.05
N LEU A 178 -12.15 -13.95 8.35
CA LEU A 178 -12.10 -12.59 8.86
C LEU A 178 -10.69 -12.26 9.35
N LEU A 179 -10.17 -11.13 8.91
CA LEU A 179 -8.94 -10.53 9.40
C LEU A 179 -9.16 -9.04 9.60
N GLN A 180 -9.04 -8.56 10.84
CA GLN A 180 -9.32 -7.17 11.18
C GLN A 180 -8.30 -6.63 12.18
N VAL A 181 -7.86 -5.40 11.95
CA VAL A 181 -7.17 -4.58 12.96
C VAL A 181 -8.07 -3.43 13.36
N ILE A 182 -8.11 -3.16 14.65
CA ILE A 182 -8.85 -2.07 15.27
C ILE A 182 -7.83 -1.13 15.88
N ASN A 183 -7.89 0.13 15.46
CA ASN A 183 -7.04 1.22 15.91
C ASN A 183 -5.55 0.87 15.90
N ALA A 184 -4.99 0.64 14.70
CA ALA A 184 -3.55 0.65 14.50
C ALA A 184 -3.03 2.09 14.52
N TYR A 185 -2.03 2.37 15.35
CA TYR A 185 -1.46 3.71 15.50
C TYR A 185 -0.26 3.88 14.57
N LEU A 186 -0.50 4.42 13.37
CA LEU A 186 0.52 4.54 12.34
C LEU A 186 1.36 5.81 12.59
N PRO A 187 2.68 5.73 12.78
CA PRO A 187 3.51 6.90 13.06
C PRO A 187 3.92 7.68 11.80
N HIS A 188 3.80 7.06 10.63
CA HIS A 188 4.15 7.62 9.33
C HIS A 188 3.38 6.91 8.22
N PHE A 189 3.48 7.45 7.02
CA PHE A 189 3.06 6.76 5.81
C PHE A 189 4.04 5.63 5.45
N SER A 190 3.51 4.46 5.09
CA SER A 190 4.27 3.26 4.68
C SER A 190 3.30 2.19 4.17
N ARG A 191 3.78 0.95 4.03
CA ARG A 191 3.01 -0.26 3.81
C ARG A 191 2.70 -0.96 5.13
N PHE A 192 1.43 -1.18 5.42
CA PHE A 192 0.97 -1.84 6.64
C PHE A 192 0.07 -3.01 6.33
N GLY A 193 0.21 -4.12 7.06
CA GLY A 193 -0.63 -5.30 6.88
C GLY A 193 -0.37 -6.35 7.93
N PHE A 194 -0.81 -7.57 7.64
CA PHE A 194 -0.74 -8.69 8.58
C PHE A 194 0.33 -9.69 8.19
N VAL A 195 1.02 -10.21 9.20
CA VAL A 195 1.96 -11.32 9.04
C VAL A 195 1.59 -12.46 9.98
N ASN A 196 1.91 -13.69 9.57
CA ASN A 196 1.76 -14.91 10.38
C ASN A 196 3.03 -15.77 10.30
#